data_AF-A0A067NST4-F1
#
_entry.id   AF-A0A067NST4-F1
#
_cell.length_a   1.000
_cell.length_b   1.000
_cell.length_c   1.000
_cell.angle_alpha   90.00
_cell.angle_beta   90.00
_cell.angle_gamma   90.00
#
_symmetry.space_group_name_H-M   'P 1'
#
loop_
_entity.id
_entity.type
_entity.pdbx_description
1 polymer ?
#
loop_
_entity_poly.entity_id
_entity_poly.type
_entity_poly.pdbx_seq_one_letter_code
_entity_poly.pdbx_strand_id
1 'polypeptide(L)'
;MTPTLAPFYTFHTSSDTPALLTTQATQITRLGPSAAFDQLIERGCTLATKLWVENHWCLILWKLAGMVALEPEKEGDPETKRWCWKEVMRQMLYRYERELNGGSQPPLRLIATQDAPASCPMVLCVSNITWSEAAVREDGTSAEPCPELEVTDGWYRLRARVDEPLARAIRAGTIRVGRKLAVAGARLSSERKDPMEILEAYNSVQLVLSGNSSHLAPWHAKLGFQRGPFVSTLNSLTHDGGVVSVMDVVVIKMYPIAYIEFLENEAGEKSREGPRTESQEAAVMEKWKRRREVEASKLREELEKRLSRYESYAERMEHKAGPHFRPGEDDGPSDRVENLYDALEDPATASATLSTVRASDAGWFARVIRERIGKEREAATDEMERELDSICPPRNVRNFRVLEVQDACTRRRPANRTAQLTAWDVLKLTFSEGGEAGSFQVGQRFQVTNLVPSQRSAWMDLEPGSMVYLSTRNDTRWTKLKATQQSM
;
A
#
# COMPACT_ATOMS: atom_id res chain seq x y z
N MET A 1 -20.14 29.79 14.02
CA MET A 1 -19.74 29.74 12.59
C MET A 1 -19.22 28.34 12.28
N THR A 2 -19.68 27.70 11.21
CA THR A 2 -19.16 26.41 10.71
C THR A 2 -18.49 26.63 9.35
N PRO A 3 -17.64 25.69 8.87
CA PRO A 3 -17.08 25.77 7.52
C PRO A 3 -18.13 25.88 6.42
N THR A 4 -19.32 25.29 6.63
CA THR A 4 -20.44 25.33 5.68
C THR A 4 -21.15 26.68 5.64
N LEU A 5 -21.20 27.40 6.76
CA LEU A 5 -21.87 28.72 6.85
C LEU A 5 -20.91 29.89 6.57
N ALA A 6 -19.61 29.67 6.77
CA ALA A 6 -18.58 30.71 6.59
C ALA A 6 -18.52 31.35 5.19
N PRO A 7 -18.78 30.66 4.06
CA PRO A 7 -18.80 31.29 2.73
C PRO A 7 -19.82 32.42 2.63
N PHE A 8 -20.94 32.32 3.35
CA PHE A 8 -22.05 33.27 3.29
C PHE A 8 -21.92 34.43 4.29
N TYR A 9 -20.90 34.40 5.15
CA TYR A 9 -20.69 35.45 6.14
C TYR A 9 -20.01 36.67 5.51
N THR A 10 -20.53 37.85 5.82
CA THR A 10 -19.93 39.13 5.43
C THR A 10 -19.84 40.05 6.65
N PHE A 11 -18.76 40.81 6.77
CA PHE A 11 -18.68 41.90 7.74
C PHE A 11 -19.41 43.12 7.19
N HIS A 12 -20.01 43.88 8.09
CA HIS A 12 -20.65 45.15 7.77
C HIS A 12 -19.78 46.30 8.25
N THR A 13 -19.52 47.27 7.39
CA THR A 13 -18.92 48.55 7.79
C THR A 13 -19.87 49.67 7.45
N SER A 14 -20.12 50.55 8.42
CA SER A 14 -20.73 51.85 8.17
C SER A 14 -19.74 52.65 7.32
N SER A 15 -20.15 53.10 6.14
CA SER A 15 -19.45 54.18 5.46
C SER A 15 -19.66 55.44 6.31
N ASP A 16 -18.69 55.81 7.16
CA ASP A 16 -18.65 57.14 7.76
C ASP A 16 -18.26 58.17 6.69
N THR A 17 -19.24 58.53 5.87
CA THR A 17 -19.24 59.84 5.21
C THR A 17 -20.25 60.67 6.00
N PRO A 18 -19.86 61.75 6.69
CA PRO A 18 -20.82 62.61 7.37
C PRO A 18 -21.75 63.22 6.31
N ALA A 19 -22.92 62.62 6.12
CA ALA A 19 -23.95 63.12 5.24
C ALA A 19 -24.50 64.41 5.86
N LEU A 20 -24.10 65.54 5.30
CA LEU A 20 -24.84 66.78 5.45
C LEU A 20 -26.25 66.55 4.90
N LEU A 21 -27.20 66.43 5.83
CA LEU A 21 -28.64 66.63 5.67
C LEU A 21 -29.19 66.36 4.26
N THR A 22 -29.23 65.10 3.86
CA THR A 22 -30.21 64.61 2.89
C THR A 22 -30.43 63.12 3.14
N THR A 23 -31.69 62.71 3.17
CA THR A 23 -32.18 61.34 3.36
C THR A 23 -31.68 60.42 2.24
N GLN A 24 -30.44 59.96 2.33
CA GLN A 24 -29.93 58.83 1.54
C GLN A 24 -29.49 57.74 2.51
N ALA A 25 -30.06 56.55 2.32
CA ALA A 25 -29.76 55.38 3.12
C ALA A 25 -28.24 55.13 3.13
N THR A 26 -27.65 55.03 4.33
CA THR A 26 -26.27 54.58 4.53
C THR A 26 -26.03 53.32 3.71
N GLN A 27 -25.18 53.40 2.67
CA GLN A 27 -24.76 52.24 1.90
C GLN A 27 -23.91 51.36 2.82
N ILE A 28 -24.48 50.24 3.28
CA ILE A 28 -23.76 49.25 4.08
C ILE A 28 -22.83 48.50 3.14
N THR A 29 -21.53 48.77 3.23
CA THR A 29 -20.52 48.00 2.50
C THR A 29 -20.40 46.61 3.12
N ARG A 30 -20.60 45.58 2.30
CA ARG A 30 -20.48 44.17 2.71
C ARG A 30 -19.08 43.66 2.36
N LEU A 31 -18.33 43.30 3.38
CA LEU A 31 -16.97 42.78 3.24
C LEU A 31 -16.99 41.25 3.38
N GLY A 32 -16.99 40.57 2.23
CA GLY A 32 -16.98 39.10 2.12
C GLY A 32 -15.75 38.56 1.39
N PRO A 33 -15.79 37.29 0.93
CA PRO A 33 -14.70 36.65 0.19
C PRO A 33 -14.27 37.44 -1.06
N SER A 34 -15.21 37.99 -1.83
CA SER A 34 -14.89 38.78 -3.03
C SER A 34 -14.14 40.06 -2.68
N ALA A 35 -14.55 40.78 -1.65
CA ALA A 35 -13.84 41.97 -1.17
C ALA A 35 -12.44 41.63 -0.64
N ALA A 36 -12.26 40.43 -0.05
CA ALA A 36 -10.96 39.98 0.43
C ALA A 36 -10.02 39.67 -0.74
N PHE A 37 -10.57 39.07 -1.81
CA PHE A 37 -9.85 38.85 -3.05
C PHE A 37 -9.40 40.18 -3.68
N ASP A 38 -10.32 41.13 -3.86
CA ASP A 38 -10.00 42.44 -4.46
C ASP A 38 -8.91 43.15 -3.65
N GLN A 39 -9.01 43.14 -2.32
CA GLN A 39 -8.01 43.76 -1.45
C GLN A 39 -6.65 43.03 -1.45
N LEU A 40 -6.61 41.72 -1.71
CA LEU A 40 -5.35 41.00 -1.92
C LEU A 40 -4.70 41.45 -3.23
N ILE A 41 -5.47 41.56 -4.31
CA ILE A 41 -4.97 42.03 -5.61
C ILE A 41 -4.45 43.46 -5.50
N GLU A 42 -5.17 44.36 -4.83
CA GLU A 42 -4.72 45.73 -4.56
C GLU A 42 -3.38 45.80 -3.81
N ARG A 43 -3.10 44.82 -2.95
CA ARG A 43 -1.83 44.70 -2.22
C ARG A 43 -0.72 43.98 -3.00
N GLY A 44 -0.94 43.66 -4.27
CA GLY A 44 0.04 43.00 -5.13
C GLY A 44 0.08 41.47 -4.99
N CYS A 45 -0.89 40.86 -4.32
CA CYS A 45 -0.97 39.41 -4.15
C CYS A 45 -1.52 38.69 -5.39
N THR A 46 -0.84 38.84 -6.54
CA THR A 46 -1.33 38.43 -7.87
C THR A 46 -1.51 36.93 -8.07
N LEU A 47 -0.86 36.09 -7.26
CA LEU A 47 -0.98 34.62 -7.34
C LEU A 47 -2.27 34.08 -6.69
N ALA A 48 -2.98 34.90 -5.90
CA ALA A 48 -4.20 34.46 -5.23
C ALA A 48 -5.31 34.27 -6.26
N THR A 49 -6.02 33.13 -6.18
CA THR A 49 -7.23 32.88 -6.98
C THR A 49 -8.48 33.05 -6.13
N LYS A 50 -9.63 33.25 -6.77
CA LYS A 50 -10.93 33.34 -6.05
C LYS A 50 -11.20 32.10 -5.22
N LEU A 51 -10.98 30.91 -5.79
CA LEU A 51 -11.16 29.62 -5.10
C LEU A 51 -10.22 29.49 -3.88
N TRP A 52 -8.97 29.94 -4.01
CA TRP A 52 -8.03 29.97 -2.89
C TRP A 52 -8.53 30.85 -1.75
N VAL A 53 -9.02 32.06 -2.07
CA VAL A 53 -9.61 32.99 -1.08
C VAL A 53 -10.85 32.39 -0.44
N GLU A 54 -11.78 31.82 -1.21
CA GLU A 54 -13.01 31.21 -0.68
C GLU A 54 -12.71 30.06 0.29
N ASN A 55 -11.76 29.19 -0.04
CA ASN A 55 -11.35 28.11 0.84
C ASN A 55 -10.75 28.64 2.16
N HIS A 56 -9.77 29.54 2.09
CA HIS A 56 -9.09 30.03 3.30
C HIS A 56 -9.98 30.93 4.14
N TRP A 57 -10.91 31.66 3.52
CA TRP A 57 -11.92 32.48 4.21
C TRP A 57 -12.71 31.62 5.19
N CYS A 58 -13.20 30.47 4.71
CA CYS A 58 -13.99 29.55 5.53
C CYS A 58 -13.21 29.04 6.74
N LEU A 59 -11.97 28.62 6.54
CA LEU A 59 -11.12 28.06 7.60
C LEU A 59 -10.67 29.12 8.60
N ILE A 60 -10.36 30.35 8.13
CA ILE A 60 -10.00 31.48 9.00
C ILE A 60 -11.19 31.85 9.87
N LEU A 61 -12.38 32.08 9.29
CA LEU A 61 -13.56 32.44 10.07
C LEU A 61 -13.96 31.34 11.04
N TRP A 62 -13.91 30.07 10.64
CA TRP A 62 -14.24 28.97 11.54
C TRP A 62 -13.29 28.94 12.74
N LYS A 63 -11.99 29.10 12.51
CA LYS A 63 -10.98 29.18 13.58
C LYS A 63 -11.23 30.38 14.49
N LEU A 64 -11.42 31.57 13.93
CA LEU A 64 -11.65 32.80 14.69
C LEU A 64 -12.92 32.70 15.54
N ALA A 65 -14.01 32.17 14.98
CA ALA A 65 -15.25 31.95 15.74
C ALA A 65 -15.04 31.00 16.92
N GLY A 66 -14.25 29.94 16.73
CA GLY A 66 -13.89 29.03 17.82
C GLY A 66 -13.06 29.71 18.91
N MET A 67 -12.12 30.57 18.53
CA MET A 67 -11.30 31.34 19.47
C MET A 67 -12.11 32.39 20.25
N VAL A 68 -13.04 33.06 19.57
CA VAL A 68 -13.99 34.01 20.17
C VAL A 68 -14.88 33.30 21.19
N ALA A 69 -15.41 32.12 20.84
CA ALA A 69 -16.25 31.35 21.75
C ALA A 69 -15.47 30.82 22.96
N LEU A 70 -14.15 30.60 22.82
CA LEU A 70 -13.29 30.13 23.89
C LEU A 70 -12.92 31.24 24.89
N GLU A 71 -12.69 32.46 24.40
CA GLU A 71 -12.23 33.62 25.17
C GLU A 71 -13.02 34.88 24.78
N PRO A 72 -14.34 34.93 25.04
CA PRO A 72 -15.19 36.04 24.60
C PRO A 72 -14.81 37.38 25.20
N GLU A 73 -14.23 37.39 26.40
CA GLU A 73 -13.76 38.59 27.10
C GLU A 73 -12.70 39.38 26.30
N LYS A 74 -11.90 38.69 25.47
CA LYS A 74 -10.86 39.33 24.64
C LYS A 74 -11.42 40.08 23.44
N GLU A 75 -12.70 39.92 23.12
CA GLU A 75 -13.32 40.62 21.99
C GLU A 75 -13.81 42.04 22.36
N GLY A 76 -13.83 42.38 23.65
CA GLY A 76 -14.18 43.72 24.13
C GLY A 76 -13.06 44.76 23.95
N ASP A 77 -11.80 44.32 23.97
CA ASP A 77 -10.64 45.18 23.72
C ASP A 77 -10.35 45.25 22.21
N PRO A 78 -10.39 46.45 21.58
CA PRO A 78 -10.10 46.63 20.16
C PRO A 78 -8.75 46.07 19.70
N GLU A 79 -7.74 46.03 20.57
CA GLU A 79 -6.40 45.53 20.24
C GLU A 79 -6.33 44.01 20.23
N THR A 80 -7.08 43.33 21.10
CA THR A 80 -7.12 41.86 21.14
C THR A 80 -8.26 41.25 20.34
N LYS A 81 -9.18 42.07 19.84
CA LYS A 81 -10.37 41.65 19.07
C LYS A 81 -10.01 40.86 17.82
N ARG A 82 -10.49 39.62 17.75
CA ARG A 82 -10.16 38.67 16.68
C ARG A 82 -11.26 38.61 15.62
N TRP A 83 -12.52 38.83 16.00
CA TRP A 83 -13.65 38.80 15.08
C TRP A 83 -13.80 40.13 14.33
N CYS A 84 -12.84 40.44 13.46
CA CYS A 84 -12.85 41.66 12.65
C CYS A 84 -12.20 41.47 11.28
N TRP A 85 -12.52 42.36 10.33
CA TRP A 85 -11.97 42.35 8.97
C TRP A 85 -10.44 42.42 8.96
N LYS A 86 -9.86 43.29 9.80
CA LYS A 86 -8.40 43.48 9.94
C LYS A 86 -7.69 42.15 10.22
N GLU A 87 -8.20 41.36 11.16
CA GLU A 87 -7.60 40.08 11.53
C GLU A 87 -7.76 39.02 10.45
N VAL A 88 -8.91 38.96 9.78
CA VAL A 88 -9.12 38.04 8.64
C VAL A 88 -8.12 38.35 7.53
N MET A 89 -7.97 39.62 7.16
CA MET A 89 -7.02 40.03 6.11
C MET A 89 -5.57 39.83 6.52
N ARG A 90 -5.21 40.05 7.79
CA ARG A 90 -3.88 39.73 8.31
C ARG A 90 -3.56 38.24 8.13
N GLN A 91 -4.52 37.35 8.40
CA GLN A 91 -4.33 35.91 8.20
C GLN A 91 -4.33 35.50 6.73
N MET A 92 -5.12 36.14 5.87
CA MET A 92 -5.07 35.93 4.42
C MET A 92 -3.70 36.26 3.85
N LEU A 93 -3.15 37.44 4.20
CA LEU A 93 -1.80 37.85 3.79
C LEU A 93 -0.75 36.87 4.29
N TYR A 94 -0.82 36.43 5.56
CA TYR A 94 0.09 35.42 6.08
C TYR A 94 0.04 34.11 5.27
N ARG A 95 -1.15 33.64 4.91
CA ARG A 95 -1.31 32.43 4.10
C ARG A 95 -0.76 32.61 2.69
N TYR A 96 -1.01 33.78 2.07
CA TYR A 96 -0.48 34.12 0.76
C TYR A 96 1.05 34.08 0.76
N GLU A 97 1.67 34.80 1.70
CA GLU A 97 3.13 34.87 1.83
C GLU A 97 3.74 33.50 2.06
N ARG A 98 3.13 32.69 2.93
CA ARG A 98 3.69 31.39 3.27
C ARG A 98 3.54 30.37 2.14
N GLU A 99 2.35 30.28 1.54
CA GLU A 99 2.04 29.22 0.59
C GLU A 99 2.34 29.60 -0.85
N LEU A 100 1.83 30.74 -1.31
CA LEU A 100 1.89 31.12 -2.73
C LEU A 100 3.20 31.82 -3.07
N ASN A 101 3.68 32.72 -2.20
CA ASN A 101 4.97 33.39 -2.40
C ASN A 101 6.15 32.52 -1.93
N GLY A 102 6.05 31.97 -0.71
CA GLY A 102 7.12 31.20 -0.07
C GLY A 102 7.14 29.71 -0.41
N GLY A 103 6.15 29.19 -1.14
CA GLY A 103 6.13 27.79 -1.60
C GLY A 103 5.93 26.72 -0.51
N SER A 104 5.58 27.09 0.73
CA SER A 104 5.35 26.11 1.80
C SER A 104 4.02 25.38 1.58
N GLN A 105 4.09 24.14 1.09
CA GLN A 105 2.91 23.33 0.84
C GLN A 105 2.38 22.64 2.12
N PRO A 106 1.08 22.76 2.43
CA PRO A 106 0.47 22.07 3.55
C PRO A 106 0.22 20.58 3.26
N PRO A 107 0.05 19.73 4.29
CA PRO A 107 0.00 18.27 4.15
C PRO A 107 -1.02 17.74 3.15
N LEU A 108 -2.26 18.23 3.15
CA LEU A 108 -3.27 17.72 2.21
C LEU A 108 -2.92 18.09 0.77
N ARG A 109 -2.29 19.25 0.54
CA ARG A 109 -1.79 19.64 -0.78
C ARG A 109 -0.68 18.72 -1.25
N LEU A 110 0.32 18.46 -0.41
CA LEU A 110 1.40 17.51 -0.70
C LEU A 110 0.89 16.09 -0.99
N ILE A 111 -0.19 15.68 -0.33
CA ILE A 111 -0.80 14.37 -0.56
C ILE A 111 -1.56 14.34 -1.88
N ALA A 112 -2.36 15.37 -2.19
CA ALA A 112 -3.11 15.45 -3.45
C ALA A 112 -2.19 15.56 -4.68
N THR A 113 -1.06 16.28 -4.55
CA THR A 113 -0.01 16.36 -5.58
C THR A 113 0.94 15.16 -5.57
N GLN A 114 0.74 14.19 -4.67
CA GLN A 114 1.57 12.99 -4.52
C GLN A 114 3.05 13.24 -4.18
N ASP A 115 3.39 14.44 -3.69
CA ASP A 115 4.73 14.80 -3.19
C ASP A 115 5.00 14.24 -1.79
N ALA A 116 3.96 13.82 -1.06
CA ALA A 116 4.07 13.11 0.21
C ALA A 116 3.03 11.99 0.32
N PRO A 117 3.38 10.83 0.94
CA PRO A 117 2.44 9.74 1.05
C PRO A 117 1.36 10.03 2.11
N ALA A 118 0.12 9.67 1.80
CA ALA A 118 -1.02 9.75 2.73
C ALA A 118 -0.84 8.92 4.01
N SER A 119 0.09 7.95 3.99
CA SER A 119 0.38 7.09 5.13
C SER A 119 1.14 7.79 6.27
N CYS A 120 1.74 8.96 6.01
CA CYS A 120 2.43 9.74 7.01
C CYS A 120 1.53 10.10 8.21
N PRO A 121 2.02 10.02 9.46
CA PRO A 121 1.24 10.44 10.62
C PRO A 121 0.84 11.92 10.52
N MET A 122 -0.44 12.21 10.70
CA MET A 122 -0.96 13.58 10.68
C MET A 122 -2.16 13.77 11.61
N VAL A 123 -2.39 15.01 12.03
CA VAL A 123 -3.61 15.38 12.74
C VAL A 123 -4.51 16.19 11.81
N LEU A 124 -5.73 15.72 11.64
CA LEU A 124 -6.76 16.39 10.84
C LEU A 124 -7.93 16.80 11.72
N CYS A 125 -8.70 17.79 11.31
CA CYS A 125 -9.94 18.20 11.95
C CYS A 125 -11.13 17.80 11.07
N VAL A 126 -12.19 17.27 11.66
CA VAL A 126 -13.44 16.99 10.92
C VAL A 126 -14.16 18.31 10.63
N SER A 127 -14.27 18.72 9.38
CA SER A 127 -14.92 19.96 8.96
C SER A 127 -16.38 19.77 8.56
N ASN A 128 -16.76 18.59 8.06
CA ASN A 128 -18.13 18.24 7.74
C ASN A 128 -18.36 16.73 7.84
N ILE A 129 -19.62 16.31 7.94
CA ILE A 129 -20.04 14.91 7.89
C ILE A 129 -21.22 14.82 6.94
N THR A 130 -21.07 14.04 5.88
CA THR A 130 -22.12 13.76 4.89
C THR A 130 -22.57 12.31 5.05
N TRP A 131 -23.84 12.04 4.81
CA TRP A 131 -24.40 10.70 4.91
C TRP A 131 -24.80 10.25 3.51
N SER A 132 -24.36 9.06 3.10
CA SER A 132 -24.86 8.48 1.85
C SER A 132 -26.36 8.21 1.97
N GLU A 133 -27.09 8.30 0.86
CA GLU A 133 -28.46 7.81 0.83
C GLU A 133 -28.47 6.31 1.15
N ALA A 134 -29.53 5.85 1.82
CA ALA A 134 -29.67 4.44 2.21
C ALA A 134 -29.77 3.59 0.94
N ALA A 135 -28.69 2.87 0.61
CA ALA A 135 -28.71 1.96 -0.52
C ALA A 135 -29.58 0.75 -0.18
N VAL A 136 -30.50 0.38 -1.06
CA VAL A 136 -31.25 -0.88 -0.92
C VAL A 136 -30.31 -2.00 -1.36
N ARG A 137 -30.04 -2.96 -0.47
CA ARG A 137 -29.26 -4.14 -0.80
C ARG A 137 -30.06 -5.05 -1.75
N GLU A 138 -29.36 -5.92 -2.47
CA GLU A 138 -29.99 -6.91 -3.38
C GLU A 138 -30.98 -7.84 -2.66
N ASP A 139 -30.88 -7.98 -1.33
CA ASP A 139 -31.77 -8.75 -0.47
C ASP A 139 -33.05 -7.98 -0.02
N GLY A 140 -33.25 -6.76 -0.52
CA GLY A 140 -34.39 -5.90 -0.17
C GLY A 140 -34.27 -5.20 1.19
N THR A 141 -33.16 -5.39 1.93
CA THR A 141 -32.91 -4.69 3.19
C THR A 141 -32.25 -3.33 2.95
N SER A 142 -32.64 -2.32 3.72
CA SER A 142 -31.99 -1.00 3.67
C SER A 142 -30.59 -1.11 4.28
N ALA A 143 -29.54 -0.84 3.50
CA ALA A 143 -28.21 -0.66 4.06
C ALA A 143 -28.21 0.58 4.95
N GLU A 144 -27.60 0.46 6.14
CA GLU A 144 -27.39 1.63 6.99
C GLU A 144 -26.61 2.71 6.22
N PRO A 145 -27.01 3.99 6.33
CA PRO A 145 -26.31 5.08 5.67
C PRO A 145 -24.85 5.13 6.17
N CYS A 146 -23.92 5.12 5.22
CA CYS A 146 -22.50 5.17 5.52
C CYS A 146 -22.07 6.64 5.63
N PRO A 147 -21.50 7.07 6.76
CA PRO A 147 -21.00 8.43 6.89
C PRO A 147 -19.71 8.60 6.08
N GLU A 148 -19.61 9.72 5.37
CA GLU A 148 -18.38 10.21 4.76
C GLU A 148 -17.93 11.46 5.52
N LEU A 149 -16.63 11.59 5.76
CA LEU A 149 -16.05 12.74 6.44
C LEU A 149 -15.51 13.75 5.44
N GLU A 150 -15.62 15.04 5.75
CA GLU A 150 -14.74 16.06 5.22
C GLU A 150 -13.72 16.40 6.32
N VAL A 151 -12.43 16.36 5.99
CA VAL A 151 -11.33 16.61 6.92
C VAL A 151 -10.44 17.75 6.44
N THR A 152 -9.83 18.47 7.38
CA THR A 152 -8.92 19.58 7.10
C THR A 152 -7.63 19.51 7.91
N ASP A 153 -6.52 19.89 7.28
CA ASP A 153 -5.23 20.15 7.94
C ASP A 153 -5.10 21.61 8.43
N GLY A 154 -6.18 22.40 8.30
CA GLY A 154 -6.22 23.83 8.61
C GLY A 154 -5.84 24.73 7.43
N TRP A 155 -5.49 24.17 6.28
CA TRP A 155 -5.22 24.89 5.03
C TRP A 155 -6.18 24.49 3.92
N TYR A 156 -6.43 23.20 3.76
CA TYR A 156 -7.34 22.69 2.75
C TYR A 156 -8.30 21.68 3.35
N ARG A 157 -9.31 21.31 2.57
CA ARG A 157 -10.32 20.31 2.91
C ARG A 157 -10.26 19.19 1.89
N LEU A 158 -10.46 17.97 2.35
CA LEU A 158 -10.51 16.79 1.49
C LEU A 158 -11.53 15.81 2.06
N ARG A 159 -12.17 15.05 1.17
CA ARG A 159 -13.09 13.99 1.57
C ARG A 159 -12.33 12.79 2.13
N ALA A 160 -12.95 12.08 3.06
CA ALA A 160 -12.38 10.91 3.69
C ALA A 160 -13.43 9.82 3.88
N ARG A 161 -13.15 8.64 3.32
CA ARG A 161 -13.86 7.39 3.58
C ARG A 161 -13.41 6.80 4.91
N VAL A 162 -14.36 6.18 5.59
CA VAL A 162 -14.16 5.57 6.90
C VAL A 162 -14.57 4.10 6.85
N ASP A 163 -14.00 3.31 7.75
CA ASP A 163 -14.42 1.93 7.98
C ASP A 163 -15.52 1.85 9.05
N GLU A 164 -16.03 0.65 9.30
CA GLU A 164 -17.19 0.46 10.18
C GLU A 164 -16.94 0.92 11.63
N PRO A 165 -15.76 0.74 12.26
CA PRO A 165 -15.52 1.29 13.60
C PRO A 165 -15.58 2.81 13.67
N LEU A 166 -15.04 3.50 12.65
CA LEU A 166 -15.13 4.94 12.56
C LEU A 166 -16.58 5.37 12.27
N ALA A 167 -17.31 4.65 11.43
CA ALA A 167 -18.74 4.89 11.19
C ALA A 167 -19.57 4.77 12.47
N ARG A 168 -19.35 3.72 13.28
CA ARG A 168 -19.97 3.56 14.61
C ARG A 168 -19.62 4.72 15.53
N ALA A 169 -18.36 5.16 15.55
CA ALA A 169 -17.93 6.29 16.37
C ALA A 169 -18.55 7.63 15.92
N ILE A 170 -18.86 7.79 14.63
CA ILE A 170 -19.60 8.94 14.08
C ILE A 170 -21.06 8.87 14.49
N ARG A 171 -21.74 7.72 14.30
CA ARG A 171 -23.14 7.50 14.72
C ARG A 171 -23.32 7.73 16.22
N ALA A 172 -22.35 7.30 17.03
CA ALA A 172 -22.34 7.52 18.48
C ALA A 172 -22.02 8.98 18.89
N GLY A 173 -21.70 9.88 17.95
CA GLY A 173 -21.37 11.29 18.23
C GLY A 173 -20.01 11.51 18.91
N THR A 174 -19.18 10.45 18.98
CA THR A 174 -17.80 10.53 19.49
C THR A 174 -16.93 11.29 18.50
N ILE A 175 -17.03 10.94 17.21
CA ILE A 175 -16.49 11.73 16.09
C ILE A 175 -17.59 12.67 15.61
N ARG A 176 -17.29 13.97 15.60
CA ARG A 176 -18.20 15.03 15.16
C ARG A 176 -17.42 16.21 14.62
N VAL A 177 -18.09 17.10 13.88
CA VAL A 177 -17.48 18.33 13.35
C VAL A 177 -16.75 19.11 14.45
N GLY A 178 -15.52 19.53 14.15
CA GLY A 178 -14.61 20.21 15.08
C GLY A 178 -13.71 19.29 15.92
N ARG A 179 -13.92 17.96 15.90
CA ARG A 179 -13.00 17.02 16.56
C ARG A 179 -11.75 16.81 15.71
N LYS A 180 -10.62 16.62 16.40
CA LYS A 180 -9.34 16.32 15.77
C LYS A 180 -9.07 14.82 15.82
N LEU A 181 -8.63 14.28 14.69
CA LEU A 181 -8.25 12.89 14.50
C LEU A 181 -6.75 12.82 14.22
N ALA A 182 -6.05 12.03 15.01
CA ALA A 182 -4.68 11.59 14.76
C ALA A 182 -4.74 10.34 13.89
N VAL A 183 -4.29 10.42 12.65
CA VAL A 183 -4.36 9.34 11.66
C VAL A 183 -2.97 8.94 11.20
N ALA A 184 -2.76 7.64 11.03
CA ALA A 184 -1.57 7.07 10.41
C ALA A 184 -1.97 6.01 9.39
N GLY A 185 -1.10 5.74 8.41
CA GLY A 185 -1.34 4.68 7.42
C GLY A 185 -2.59 4.87 6.56
N ALA A 186 -3.09 6.11 6.44
CA ALA A 186 -4.16 6.42 5.52
C ALA A 186 -3.73 6.13 4.07
N ARG A 187 -4.69 5.81 3.22
CA ARG A 187 -4.47 5.59 1.78
C ARG A 187 -5.11 6.70 0.98
N LEU A 188 -4.53 6.99 -0.18
CA LEU A 188 -5.15 7.87 -1.16
C LEU A 188 -5.95 7.02 -2.14
N SER A 189 -7.25 7.25 -2.21
CA SER A 189 -8.13 6.70 -3.24
C SER A 189 -8.44 7.81 -4.22
N SER A 190 -8.05 7.64 -5.48
CA SER A 190 -8.29 8.61 -6.54
C SER A 190 -8.84 7.90 -7.77
N GLU A 191 -9.81 8.50 -8.44
CA GLU A 191 -10.31 8.02 -9.74
C GLU A 191 -9.26 8.16 -10.84
N ARG A 192 -8.33 9.12 -10.68
CA ARG A 192 -7.23 9.40 -11.62
C ARG A 192 -5.89 9.09 -10.96
N LYS A 193 -4.94 8.54 -11.73
CA LYS A 193 -3.60 8.23 -11.21
C LYS A 193 -2.69 9.47 -11.10
N ASP A 194 -3.01 10.53 -11.84
CA ASP A 194 -2.14 11.71 -11.92
C ASP A 194 -2.26 12.61 -10.67
N PRO A 195 -1.18 13.30 -10.30
CA PRO A 195 -1.21 14.39 -9.32
C PRO A 195 -2.28 15.43 -9.64
N MET A 196 -2.96 15.94 -8.62
CA MET A 196 -4.00 16.95 -8.80
C MET A 196 -3.82 18.13 -7.83
N GLU A 197 -4.17 19.32 -8.30
CA GLU A 197 -4.27 20.51 -7.45
C GLU A 197 -5.34 20.26 -6.38
N ILE A 198 -5.07 20.64 -5.12
CA ILE A 198 -5.89 20.26 -3.96
C ILE A 198 -7.33 20.81 -4.01
N LEU A 199 -7.56 21.98 -4.58
CA LEU A 199 -8.89 22.58 -4.74
C LEU A 199 -9.69 21.89 -5.85
N GLU A 200 -9.03 21.30 -6.84
CA GLU A 200 -9.65 20.48 -7.89
C GLU A 200 -9.88 19.03 -7.41
N ALA A 201 -9.03 18.55 -6.51
CA ALA A 201 -9.02 17.19 -5.98
C ALA A 201 -10.24 16.83 -5.11
N TYR A 202 -11.00 17.83 -4.62
CA TYR A 202 -12.03 17.62 -3.59
C TYR A 202 -13.09 16.55 -3.94
N ASN A 203 -13.44 16.41 -5.22
CA ASN A 203 -14.46 15.45 -5.68
C ASN A 203 -13.88 14.15 -6.26
N SER A 204 -12.60 14.13 -6.63
CA SER A 204 -11.95 13.01 -7.33
C SER A 204 -10.99 12.21 -6.44
N VAL A 205 -10.56 12.81 -5.33
CA VAL A 205 -9.58 12.26 -4.40
C VAL A 205 -10.19 12.16 -3.01
N GLN A 206 -10.05 10.99 -2.40
CA GLN A 206 -10.55 10.69 -1.06
C GLN A 206 -9.43 10.03 -0.25
N LEU A 207 -9.29 10.46 1.01
CA LEU A 207 -8.50 9.73 1.99
C LEU A 207 -9.28 8.51 2.46
N VAL A 208 -8.60 7.38 2.66
CA VAL A 208 -9.18 6.19 3.27
C VAL A 208 -8.57 6.02 4.64
N LEU A 209 -9.40 6.22 5.66
CA LEU A 209 -9.02 6.12 7.07
C LEU A 209 -9.38 4.74 7.62
N SER A 210 -8.51 4.18 8.46
CA SER A 210 -8.78 2.93 9.18
C SER A 210 -8.89 3.19 10.68
N GLY A 211 -9.91 2.62 11.33
CA GLY A 211 -10.21 2.79 12.74
C GLY A 211 -9.07 2.35 13.65
N ASN A 212 -8.43 1.22 13.37
CA ASN A 212 -7.27 0.73 14.15
C ASN A 212 -6.00 1.58 13.98
N SER A 213 -6.01 2.54 13.05
CA SER A 213 -4.92 3.50 12.82
C SER A 213 -5.35 4.96 13.03
N SER A 214 -6.52 5.18 13.63
CA SER A 214 -7.09 6.50 13.87
C SER A 214 -7.44 6.69 15.35
N HIS A 215 -7.04 7.82 15.92
CA HIS A 215 -7.21 8.14 17.33
C HIS A 215 -7.83 9.52 17.49
N LEU A 216 -8.58 9.75 18.58
CA LEU A 216 -8.97 11.11 18.94
C LEU A 216 -7.73 11.89 19.41
N ALA A 217 -7.48 13.02 18.77
CA ALA A 217 -6.40 13.93 19.16
C ALA A 217 -6.89 14.94 20.21
N PRO A 218 -6.00 15.42 21.11
CA PRO A 218 -6.31 16.52 22.02
C PRO A 218 -6.80 17.76 21.28
N TRP A 219 -7.67 18.55 21.93
CA TRP A 219 -8.25 19.75 21.32
C TRP A 219 -7.19 20.76 20.83
N HIS A 220 -6.06 20.87 21.54
CA HIS A 220 -4.96 21.77 21.21
C HIS A 220 -3.93 21.17 20.24
N ALA A 221 -4.09 19.91 19.80
CA ALA A 221 -3.14 19.27 18.90
C ALA A 221 -2.98 20.07 17.60
N LYS A 222 -1.74 20.29 17.17
CA LYS A 222 -1.44 21.03 15.93
C LYS A 222 -1.84 20.20 14.72
N LEU A 223 -2.61 20.80 13.81
CA LEU A 223 -3.02 20.14 12.56
C LEU A 223 -1.83 19.97 11.60
N GLY A 224 -1.92 18.94 10.76
CA GLY A 224 -0.92 18.58 9.76
C GLY A 224 0.02 17.44 10.19
N PHE A 225 1.11 17.24 9.44
CA PHE A 225 2.07 16.16 9.69
C PHE A 225 2.66 16.22 11.10
N GLN A 226 2.84 15.03 11.67
CA GLN A 226 3.46 14.84 12.98
C GLN A 226 4.79 14.10 12.84
N ARG A 227 5.71 14.36 13.77
CA ARG A 227 7.04 13.74 13.77
C ARG A 227 7.05 12.30 14.27
N GLY A 228 6.12 11.92 15.13
CA GLY A 228 6.09 10.62 15.80
C GLY A 228 4.94 9.73 15.31
N PRO A 229 5.11 8.40 15.36
CA PRO A 229 4.04 7.47 15.03
C PRO A 229 2.93 7.51 16.09
N PHE A 230 1.69 7.34 15.65
CA PHE A 230 0.57 7.05 16.55
C PHE A 230 0.54 5.55 16.82
N VAL A 231 1.03 5.17 18.00
CA VAL A 231 1.08 3.76 18.42
C VAL A 231 -0.29 3.31 18.90
N SER A 232 -0.84 2.29 18.24
CA SER A 232 -2.09 1.65 18.65
C SER A 232 -1.84 0.60 19.74
N THR A 233 -2.76 0.54 20.70
CA THR A 233 -2.73 -0.44 21.80
C THR A 233 -3.78 -1.53 21.56
N LEU A 234 -3.59 -2.73 22.12
CA LEU A 234 -4.55 -3.84 22.03
C LEU A 234 -5.94 -3.46 22.56
N ASN A 235 -6.01 -2.56 23.55
CA ASN A 235 -7.27 -2.05 24.05
C ASN A 235 -8.04 -1.22 23.00
N SER A 236 -7.35 -0.51 22.11
CA SER A 236 -8.00 0.33 21.09
C SER A 236 -8.45 -0.43 19.85
N LEU A 237 -8.00 -1.68 19.67
CA LEU A 237 -8.25 -2.43 18.44
C LEU A 237 -9.66 -3.03 18.39
N THR A 238 -10.21 -3.06 17.17
CA THR A 238 -11.40 -3.83 16.82
C THR A 238 -11.09 -4.81 15.69
N HIS A 239 -11.86 -5.90 15.63
CA HIS A 239 -11.66 -6.97 14.65
C HIS A 239 -11.93 -6.53 13.20
N ASP A 240 -12.69 -5.44 13.02
CA ASP A 240 -13.14 -4.87 11.76
C ASP A 240 -12.49 -3.52 11.39
N GLY A 241 -11.58 -3.00 12.22
CA GLY A 241 -10.97 -1.67 12.06
C GLY A 241 -9.79 -1.55 11.10
N GLY A 242 -9.73 -2.42 10.09
CA GLY A 242 -8.69 -2.37 9.07
C GLY A 242 -7.28 -2.59 9.63
N VAL A 243 -6.30 -2.01 8.93
CA VAL A 243 -4.87 -2.16 9.24
C VAL A 243 -4.49 -1.41 10.51
N VAL A 244 -3.61 -2.00 11.31
CA VAL A 244 -2.93 -1.36 12.44
C VAL A 244 -1.57 -0.84 11.97
N SER A 245 -1.42 0.48 11.86
CA SER A 245 -0.24 1.11 11.27
C SER A 245 1.03 0.84 12.06
N VAL A 246 0.97 1.03 13.38
CA VAL A 246 2.11 0.86 14.28
C VAL A 246 1.62 0.32 15.62
N MET A 247 2.28 -0.72 16.12
CA MET A 247 2.13 -1.23 17.48
C MET A 247 3.49 -1.34 18.14
N ASP A 248 3.51 -1.24 19.46
CA ASP A 248 4.69 -1.44 20.30
C ASP A 248 4.40 -2.56 21.27
N VAL A 249 5.04 -3.71 21.03
CA VAL A 249 4.68 -4.98 21.66
C VAL A 249 5.88 -5.65 22.30
N VAL A 250 5.62 -6.44 23.34
CA VAL A 250 6.59 -7.34 23.98
C VAL A 250 6.16 -8.78 23.73
N VAL A 251 7.11 -9.61 23.29
CA VAL A 251 6.88 -11.05 23.10
C VAL A 251 6.79 -11.74 24.46
N ILE A 252 5.66 -12.36 24.77
CA ILE A 252 5.44 -13.10 26.03
C ILE A 252 5.59 -14.62 25.85
N LYS A 253 5.25 -15.12 24.66
CA LYS A 253 5.39 -16.54 24.32
C LYS A 253 5.68 -16.69 22.84
N MET A 254 6.40 -17.75 22.48
CA MET A 254 6.71 -18.09 21.11
C MET A 254 6.43 -19.58 20.87
N TYR A 255 5.84 -19.87 19.72
CA TYR A 255 5.62 -21.24 19.27
C TYR A 255 6.70 -21.65 18.25
N PRO A 256 6.90 -22.97 18.00
CA PRO A 256 7.81 -23.44 16.96
C PRO A 256 7.45 -22.88 15.57
N ILE A 257 8.44 -22.85 14.67
CA ILE A 257 8.18 -22.48 13.26
C ILE A 257 7.37 -23.60 12.63
N ALA A 258 6.36 -23.21 11.87
CA ALA A 258 5.51 -24.11 11.11
C ALA A 258 5.50 -23.71 9.63
N TYR A 259 5.23 -24.69 8.77
CA TYR A 259 5.23 -24.54 7.31
C TYR A 259 3.85 -24.89 6.76
N ILE A 260 3.35 -24.07 5.84
CA ILE A 260 2.13 -24.35 5.08
C ILE A 260 2.48 -24.31 3.60
N GLU A 261 2.02 -25.32 2.88
CA GLU A 261 2.14 -25.40 1.43
C GLU A 261 0.82 -24.98 0.79
N PHE A 262 0.90 -24.10 -0.19
CA PHE A 262 -0.23 -23.66 -1.00
C PHE A 262 -0.21 -24.42 -2.31
N LEU A 263 -1.25 -25.20 -2.55
CA LEU A 263 -1.42 -25.98 -3.77
C LEU A 263 -2.47 -25.30 -4.63
N GLU A 264 -2.24 -25.25 -5.93
CA GLU A 264 -3.19 -24.73 -6.91
C GLU A 264 -3.50 -25.85 -7.90
N ASN A 265 -4.76 -26.25 -7.96
CA ASN A 265 -5.23 -27.27 -8.88
C ASN A 265 -5.34 -26.70 -10.30
N GLU A 266 -5.44 -27.55 -11.33
CA GLU A 266 -5.63 -27.13 -12.73
C GLU A 266 -6.89 -26.26 -12.94
N ALA A 267 -7.88 -26.38 -12.05
CA ALA A 267 -9.08 -25.55 -12.02
C ALA A 267 -8.88 -24.16 -11.36
N GLY A 268 -7.67 -23.83 -10.90
CA GLY A 268 -7.35 -22.60 -10.17
C GLY A 268 -7.77 -22.60 -8.70
N GLU A 269 -8.28 -23.73 -8.19
CA GLU A 269 -8.66 -23.85 -6.78
C GLU A 269 -7.42 -23.94 -5.89
N LYS A 270 -7.33 -23.03 -4.93
CA LYS A 270 -6.22 -22.98 -3.96
C LYS A 270 -6.56 -23.78 -2.73
N SER A 271 -5.81 -24.85 -2.50
CA SER A 271 -5.85 -25.62 -1.26
C SER A 271 -4.58 -25.36 -0.43
N ARG A 272 -4.65 -25.71 0.86
CA ARG A 272 -3.53 -25.55 1.80
C ARG A 272 -3.27 -26.87 2.50
N GLU A 273 -2.01 -27.25 2.60
CA GLU A 273 -1.58 -28.44 3.32
C GLU A 273 -0.66 -28.04 4.51
N GLY A 274 -0.82 -28.74 5.63
CA GLY A 274 -0.16 -28.43 6.90
C GLY A 274 -1.13 -27.91 7.97
N PRO A 275 -0.62 -27.28 9.05
CA PRO A 275 0.77 -26.89 9.28
C PRO A 275 1.71 -28.08 9.53
N ARG A 276 2.91 -28.05 8.93
CA ARG A 276 3.99 -29.03 9.15
C ARG A 276 5.06 -28.47 10.08
N THR A 277 5.67 -29.34 10.87
CA THR A 277 6.90 -29.02 11.63
C THR A 277 8.11 -28.97 10.70
N GLU A 278 9.22 -28.40 11.17
CA GLU A 278 10.49 -28.36 10.42
C GLU A 278 10.96 -29.74 9.95
N SER A 279 10.92 -30.74 10.84
CA SER A 279 11.31 -32.12 10.50
C SER A 279 10.43 -32.74 9.40
N GLN A 280 9.12 -32.49 9.45
CA GLN A 280 8.17 -32.99 8.46
C GLN A 280 8.36 -32.27 7.12
N GLU A 281 8.54 -30.96 7.12
CA GLU A 281 8.78 -30.19 5.90
C GLU A 281 10.11 -30.58 5.24
N ALA A 282 11.17 -30.81 6.01
CA ALA A 282 12.43 -31.33 5.50
C ALA A 282 12.26 -32.69 4.82
N ALA A 283 11.48 -33.60 5.42
CA ALA A 283 11.20 -34.91 4.82
C ALA A 283 10.40 -34.82 3.51
N VAL A 284 9.43 -33.90 3.42
CA VAL A 284 8.65 -33.67 2.18
C VAL A 284 9.52 -33.01 1.12
N MET A 285 10.33 -32.03 1.50
CA MET A 285 11.28 -31.37 0.60
C MET A 285 12.29 -32.37 0.02
N GLU A 286 12.79 -33.29 0.84
CA GLU A 286 13.72 -34.32 0.39
C GLU A 286 13.06 -35.30 -0.59
N LYS A 287 11.81 -35.71 -0.33
CA LYS A 287 11.04 -36.53 -1.28
C LYS A 287 10.83 -35.81 -2.62
N TRP A 288 10.50 -34.52 -2.59
CA TRP A 288 10.35 -33.71 -3.80
C TRP A 288 11.68 -33.56 -4.55
N LYS A 289 12.78 -33.26 -3.85
CA LYS A 289 14.13 -33.19 -4.45
C LYS A 289 14.53 -34.50 -5.10
N ARG A 290 14.34 -35.62 -4.40
CA ARG A 290 14.65 -36.96 -4.93
C ARG A 290 13.83 -37.26 -6.18
N ARG A 291 12.54 -36.93 -6.19
CA ARG A 291 11.69 -37.11 -7.37
C ARG A 291 12.19 -36.24 -8.54
N ARG A 292 12.45 -34.96 -8.29
CA ARG A 292 12.94 -34.02 -9.32
C ARG A 292 14.31 -34.44 -9.87
N GLU A 293 15.20 -34.97 -9.04
CA GLU A 293 16.50 -35.49 -9.45
C GLU A 293 16.39 -36.75 -10.32
N VAL A 294 15.52 -37.70 -9.94
CA VAL A 294 15.27 -38.91 -10.74
C VAL A 294 14.71 -38.54 -12.12
N GLU A 295 13.72 -37.66 -12.19
CA GLU A 295 13.16 -37.23 -13.48
C GLU A 295 14.17 -36.41 -14.29
N ALA A 296 14.98 -35.55 -13.64
CA ALA A 296 16.06 -34.83 -14.31
C ALA A 296 17.10 -35.79 -14.91
N SER A 297 17.43 -36.88 -14.21
CA SER A 297 18.35 -37.90 -14.74
C SER A 297 17.78 -38.61 -15.97
N LYS A 298 16.47 -38.91 -15.98
CA LYS A 298 15.82 -39.54 -17.14
C LYS A 298 15.81 -38.62 -18.35
N LEU A 299 15.46 -37.35 -18.18
CA LEU A 299 15.46 -36.36 -19.27
C LEU A 299 16.87 -36.15 -19.84
N ARG A 300 17.90 -36.12 -18.97
CA ARG A 300 19.30 -36.07 -19.41
C ARG A 300 19.68 -37.29 -20.24
N GLU A 301 19.32 -38.49 -19.78
CA GLU A 301 19.65 -39.73 -20.47
C GLU A 301 18.92 -39.83 -21.82
N GLU A 302 17.67 -39.38 -21.89
CA GLU A 302 16.90 -39.34 -23.13
C GLU A 302 17.49 -38.35 -24.14
N LEU A 303 17.85 -37.15 -23.67
CA LEU A 303 18.55 -36.15 -24.48
C LEU A 303 19.91 -36.66 -24.97
N GLU A 304 20.72 -37.27 -24.10
CA GLU A 304 22.04 -37.82 -24.47
C GLU A 304 21.90 -38.93 -25.52
N LYS A 305 20.93 -39.84 -25.35
CA LYS A 305 20.61 -40.85 -26.37
C LYS A 305 20.14 -40.21 -27.68
N ARG A 306 19.32 -39.16 -27.62
CA ARG A 306 18.89 -38.41 -28.81
C ARG A 306 20.07 -37.78 -29.53
N LEU A 307 20.92 -37.05 -28.82
CA LEU A 307 22.11 -36.41 -29.40
C LEU A 307 23.11 -37.42 -29.96
N SER A 308 23.41 -38.51 -29.23
CA SER A 308 24.30 -39.58 -29.70
C SER A 308 23.80 -40.25 -30.99
N ARG A 309 22.48 -40.40 -31.14
CA ARG A 309 21.87 -40.88 -32.40
C ARG A 309 22.12 -39.91 -33.55
N TYR A 310 21.89 -38.61 -33.34
CA TYR A 310 22.15 -37.59 -34.37
C TYR A 310 23.65 -37.46 -34.70
N GLU A 311 24.53 -37.60 -33.71
CA GLU A 311 25.99 -37.65 -33.93
C GLU A 311 26.37 -38.84 -34.82
N SER A 312 25.82 -40.02 -34.54
CA SER A 312 26.01 -41.21 -35.38
C SER A 312 25.50 -41.01 -36.82
N TYR A 313 24.40 -40.27 -37.00
CA TYR A 313 23.90 -39.91 -38.32
C TYR A 313 24.84 -38.94 -39.04
N ALA A 314 25.34 -37.91 -38.35
CA ALA A 314 26.30 -36.96 -38.90
C ALA A 314 27.58 -37.67 -39.36
N GLU A 315 28.15 -38.57 -38.55
CA GLU A 315 29.35 -39.34 -38.90
C GLU A 315 29.15 -40.21 -40.15
N ARG A 316 28.00 -40.90 -40.27
CA ARG A 316 27.66 -41.69 -41.46
C ARG A 316 27.60 -40.83 -42.72
N MET A 317 27.08 -39.62 -42.61
CA MET A 317 26.97 -38.68 -43.72
C MET A 317 28.32 -38.06 -44.10
N GLU A 318 29.19 -37.78 -43.13
CA GLU A 318 30.58 -37.35 -43.37
C GLU A 318 31.38 -38.43 -44.11
N HIS A 319 31.27 -39.68 -43.66
CA HIS A 319 31.93 -40.80 -44.32
C HIS A 319 31.44 -40.97 -45.77
N LYS A 320 30.14 -40.75 -46.03
CA LYS A 320 29.54 -40.85 -47.37
C LYS A 320 29.93 -39.68 -48.30
N ALA A 321 30.19 -38.49 -47.73
CA ALA A 321 30.68 -37.33 -48.48
C ALA A 321 32.15 -37.50 -48.91
N GLY A 322 32.96 -38.15 -48.05
CA GLY A 322 34.38 -38.44 -48.31
C GLY A 322 35.27 -37.19 -48.29
N PRO A 323 36.59 -37.35 -48.52
CA PRO A 323 37.59 -36.27 -48.37
C PRO A 323 37.52 -35.17 -49.45
N HIS A 324 36.67 -35.34 -50.46
CA HIS A 324 36.47 -34.41 -51.58
C HIS A 324 35.45 -33.32 -51.25
N PHE A 325 34.68 -33.47 -50.16
CA PHE A 325 33.75 -32.46 -49.71
C PHE A 325 34.50 -31.32 -49.00
N ARG A 326 34.82 -30.27 -49.78
CA ARG A 326 35.46 -29.03 -49.31
C ARG A 326 34.67 -27.82 -49.79
N PRO A 327 33.58 -27.48 -49.10
CA PRO A 327 32.76 -26.34 -49.49
C PRO A 327 33.50 -25.01 -49.21
N GLY A 328 33.35 -24.05 -50.12
CA GLY A 328 33.88 -22.67 -49.98
C GLY A 328 33.07 -21.83 -48.98
N GLU A 329 33.52 -20.60 -48.70
CA GLU A 329 32.85 -19.70 -47.73
C GLU A 329 31.47 -19.22 -48.19
N ASP A 330 31.21 -19.17 -49.50
CA ASP A 330 29.93 -18.74 -50.11
C ASP A 330 29.00 -19.90 -50.50
N ASP A 331 29.43 -21.16 -50.33
CA ASP A 331 28.56 -22.29 -50.62
C ASP A 331 27.60 -22.53 -49.44
N GLY A 332 26.35 -22.87 -49.74
CA GLY A 332 25.32 -23.16 -48.75
C GLY A 332 24.63 -24.50 -48.99
N PRO A 333 23.93 -25.04 -47.98
CA PRO A 333 23.05 -26.19 -48.18
C PRO A 333 21.93 -25.82 -49.17
N SER A 334 21.51 -26.78 -49.98
CA SER A 334 20.29 -26.61 -50.79
C SER A 334 19.03 -26.77 -49.94
N ASP A 335 17.91 -26.15 -50.31
CA ASP A 335 16.61 -26.30 -49.64
C ASP A 335 16.20 -27.78 -49.47
N ARG A 336 16.64 -28.64 -50.39
CA ARG A 336 16.40 -30.09 -50.32
C ARG A 336 17.13 -30.75 -49.14
N VAL A 337 18.31 -30.27 -48.75
CA VAL A 337 19.10 -30.79 -47.62
C VAL A 337 18.49 -30.37 -46.28
N GLU A 338 17.95 -29.16 -46.20
CA GLU A 338 17.31 -28.67 -44.97
C GLU A 338 16.04 -29.48 -44.64
N ASN A 339 15.22 -29.79 -45.64
CA ASN A 339 13.99 -30.59 -45.49
C ASN A 339 14.24 -32.07 -45.13
N LEU A 340 15.48 -32.57 -45.25
CA LEU A 340 15.80 -33.96 -44.90
C LEU A 340 15.93 -34.18 -43.38
N TYR A 341 16.10 -33.12 -42.59
CA TYR A 341 16.32 -33.25 -41.14
C TYR A 341 15.09 -33.80 -40.42
N ASP A 342 13.89 -33.34 -40.79
CA ASP A 342 12.63 -33.79 -40.19
C ASP A 342 12.39 -35.29 -40.38
N ALA A 343 12.89 -35.86 -41.50
CA ALA A 343 12.79 -37.29 -41.78
C ALA A 343 13.73 -38.17 -40.90
N LEU A 344 14.57 -37.55 -40.05
CA LEU A 344 15.44 -38.22 -39.07
C LEU A 344 14.80 -38.36 -37.68
N GLU A 345 13.62 -37.76 -37.45
CA GLU A 345 12.94 -37.80 -36.15
C GLU A 345 12.54 -39.21 -35.73
N ASP A 346 12.05 -40.03 -36.68
CA ASP A 346 11.78 -41.46 -36.47
C ASP A 346 13.00 -42.32 -36.87
N PRO A 347 13.57 -43.13 -35.93
CA PRO A 347 14.66 -44.04 -36.23
C PRO A 347 14.38 -45.03 -37.38
N ALA A 348 13.12 -45.43 -37.58
CA ALA A 348 12.75 -46.38 -38.64
C ALA A 348 12.89 -45.77 -40.03
N THR A 349 12.54 -44.49 -40.20
CA THR A 349 12.67 -43.75 -41.46
C THR A 349 14.07 -43.21 -41.66
N ALA A 350 14.77 -42.85 -40.57
CA ALA A 350 16.10 -42.25 -40.62
C ALA A 350 17.11 -43.08 -41.43
N SER A 351 17.15 -44.41 -41.24
CA SER A 351 18.08 -45.27 -41.98
C SER A 351 17.78 -45.31 -43.48
N ALA A 352 16.51 -45.30 -43.87
CA ALA A 352 16.10 -45.24 -45.27
C ALA A 352 16.49 -43.88 -45.87
N THR A 353 16.17 -42.78 -45.20
CA THR A 353 16.51 -41.42 -45.62
C THR A 353 18.02 -41.26 -45.84
N LEU A 354 18.86 -41.60 -44.85
CA LEU A 354 20.33 -41.51 -44.92
C LEU A 354 20.92 -42.33 -46.08
N SER A 355 20.30 -43.47 -46.42
CA SER A 355 20.71 -44.32 -47.54
C SER A 355 20.47 -43.66 -48.91
N THR A 356 19.39 -42.88 -49.05
CA THR A 356 18.98 -42.26 -50.31
C THR A 356 19.68 -40.94 -50.64
N VAL A 357 20.34 -40.31 -49.65
CA VAL A 357 21.07 -39.05 -49.85
C VAL A 357 22.27 -39.26 -50.78
N ARG A 358 22.46 -38.36 -51.76
CA ARG A 358 23.59 -38.41 -52.70
C ARG A 358 24.89 -37.99 -52.02
N ALA A 359 26.03 -38.45 -52.55
CA ALA A 359 27.34 -38.10 -52.00
C ALA A 359 27.63 -36.58 -52.02
N SER A 360 27.12 -35.86 -53.02
CA SER A 360 27.22 -34.39 -53.13
C SER A 360 26.51 -33.64 -52.00
N ASP A 361 25.42 -34.21 -51.49
CA ASP A 361 24.51 -33.56 -50.54
C ASP A 361 24.82 -34.01 -49.10
N ALA A 362 25.57 -35.11 -48.96
CA ALA A 362 25.83 -35.75 -47.68
C ALA A 362 26.67 -34.89 -46.72
N GLY A 363 27.66 -34.17 -47.23
CA GLY A 363 28.51 -33.31 -46.40
C GLY A 363 27.78 -32.07 -45.89
N TRP A 364 26.89 -31.49 -46.72
CA TRP A 364 26.00 -30.40 -46.30
C TRP A 364 25.01 -30.88 -45.25
N PHE A 365 24.45 -32.08 -45.44
CA PHE A 365 23.52 -32.65 -44.48
C PHE A 365 24.17 -32.93 -43.12
N ALA A 366 25.42 -33.42 -43.09
CA ALA A 366 26.17 -33.60 -41.86
C ALA A 366 26.40 -32.28 -41.10
N ARG A 367 26.72 -31.19 -41.82
CA ARG A 367 26.85 -29.84 -41.22
C ARG A 367 25.53 -29.36 -40.62
N VAL A 368 24.41 -29.52 -41.35
CA VAL A 368 23.07 -29.17 -40.85
C VAL A 368 22.72 -29.98 -39.59
N ILE A 369 23.03 -31.27 -39.55
CA ILE A 369 22.82 -32.12 -38.37
C ILE A 369 23.66 -31.62 -37.18
N ARG A 370 24.95 -31.32 -37.38
CA ARG A 370 25.83 -30.80 -36.31
C ARG A 370 25.40 -29.42 -35.80
N GLU A 371 25.00 -28.53 -36.70
CA GLU A 371 24.46 -27.22 -36.32
C GLU A 371 23.19 -27.37 -35.49
N ARG A 372 22.30 -28.31 -35.86
CA ARG A 372 21.07 -28.56 -35.12
C ARG A 372 21.32 -29.22 -33.76
N ILE A 373 22.27 -30.15 -33.66
CA ILE A 373 22.78 -30.67 -32.38
C ILE A 373 23.30 -29.53 -31.50
N GLY A 374 24.04 -28.56 -32.08
CA GLY A 374 24.53 -27.38 -31.36
C GLY A 374 23.40 -26.53 -30.78
N LYS A 375 22.42 -26.17 -31.63
CA LYS A 375 21.21 -25.42 -31.21
C LYS A 375 20.40 -26.17 -30.15
N GLU A 376 20.27 -27.48 -30.28
CA GLU A 376 19.55 -28.31 -29.31
C GLU A 376 20.28 -28.40 -27.98
N ARG A 377 21.62 -28.51 -27.97
CA ARG A 377 22.43 -28.46 -26.74
C ARG A 377 22.31 -27.11 -26.03
N GLU A 378 22.27 -26.02 -26.79
CA GLU A 378 22.06 -24.67 -26.23
C GLU A 378 20.66 -24.54 -25.61
N ALA A 379 19.62 -25.04 -26.29
CA ALA A 379 18.23 -24.99 -25.80
C ALA A 379 17.91 -26.04 -24.70
N ALA A 380 18.69 -27.11 -24.61
CA ALA A 380 18.43 -28.26 -23.74
C ALA A 380 18.25 -27.87 -22.28
N THR A 381 19.06 -26.94 -21.77
CA THR A 381 18.98 -26.55 -20.35
C THR A 381 17.61 -25.96 -20.02
N ASP A 382 17.14 -25.04 -20.87
CA ASP A 382 15.86 -24.34 -20.69
C ASP A 382 14.66 -25.28 -20.94
N GLU A 383 14.76 -26.15 -21.96
CA GLU A 383 13.70 -27.13 -22.29
C GLU A 383 13.55 -28.16 -21.16
N MET A 384 14.67 -28.69 -20.66
CA MET A 384 14.68 -29.58 -19.51
C MET A 384 14.14 -28.89 -18.25
N GLU A 385 14.48 -27.64 -18.00
CA GLU A 385 13.95 -26.91 -16.85
C GLU A 385 12.42 -26.75 -16.94
N ARG A 386 11.90 -26.42 -18.14
CA ARG A 386 10.44 -26.33 -18.39
C ARG A 386 9.73 -27.67 -18.22
N GLU A 387 10.30 -28.74 -18.75
CA GLU A 387 9.74 -30.09 -18.57
C GLU A 387 9.79 -30.52 -17.11
N LEU A 388 10.88 -30.21 -16.40
CA LEU A 388 10.99 -30.50 -14.97
C LEU A 388 9.99 -29.72 -14.13
N ASP A 389 9.72 -28.46 -14.46
CA ASP A 389 8.69 -27.68 -13.78
C ASP A 389 7.27 -28.16 -14.12
N SER A 390 7.06 -28.77 -15.29
CA SER A 390 5.80 -29.44 -15.63
C SER A 390 5.61 -30.74 -14.85
N ILE A 391 6.63 -31.61 -14.79
CA ILE A 391 6.55 -32.93 -14.13
C ILE A 391 6.61 -32.80 -12.60
N CYS A 392 7.45 -31.88 -12.11
CA CYS A 392 7.76 -31.63 -10.70
C CYS A 392 7.71 -30.13 -10.39
N PRO A 393 6.50 -29.53 -10.36
CA PRO A 393 6.34 -28.09 -10.19
C PRO A 393 6.98 -27.60 -8.89
N PRO A 394 7.50 -26.36 -8.89
CA PRO A 394 8.09 -25.75 -7.71
C PRO A 394 7.04 -25.59 -6.61
N ARG A 395 7.40 -26.01 -5.40
CA ARG A 395 6.48 -25.98 -4.25
C ARG A 395 6.33 -24.57 -3.72
N ASN A 396 5.09 -24.13 -3.49
CA ASN A 396 4.78 -22.85 -2.86
C ASN A 396 4.61 -23.00 -1.35
N VAL A 397 5.74 -23.08 -0.64
CA VAL A 397 5.78 -23.26 0.82
C VAL A 397 6.08 -21.93 1.51
N ARG A 398 5.27 -21.59 2.52
CA ARG A 398 5.55 -20.46 3.41
C ARG A 398 5.76 -20.94 4.83
N ASN A 399 6.72 -20.32 5.51
CA ASN A 399 6.95 -20.51 6.93
C ASN A 399 6.25 -19.41 7.73
N PHE A 400 5.83 -19.74 8.94
CA PHE A 400 5.28 -18.78 9.88
C PHE A 400 5.60 -19.19 11.31
N ARG A 401 5.49 -18.23 12.22
CA ARG A 401 5.60 -18.45 13.66
C ARG A 401 4.47 -17.71 14.34
N VAL A 402 3.83 -18.40 15.28
CA VAL A 402 2.84 -17.79 16.16
C VAL A 402 3.57 -17.24 17.38
N LEU A 403 3.30 -15.98 17.70
CA LEU A 403 3.80 -15.29 18.88
C LEU A 403 2.61 -14.88 19.74
N GLU A 404 2.71 -15.01 21.05
CA GLU A 404 1.84 -14.24 21.95
C GLU A 404 2.58 -12.97 22.34
N VAL A 405 1.89 -11.85 22.22
CA VAL A 405 2.43 -10.52 22.48
C VAL A 405 1.48 -9.72 23.37
N GLN A 406 2.03 -8.74 24.08
CA GLN A 406 1.26 -7.76 24.85
C GLN A 406 1.75 -6.33 24.53
N ASP A 407 0.94 -5.33 24.84
CA ASP A 407 1.35 -3.93 24.71
C ASP A 407 2.59 -3.65 25.57
N ALA A 408 3.62 -3.03 24.99
CA ALA A 408 4.83 -2.66 25.73
C ALA A 408 4.61 -1.48 26.69
N CYS A 409 3.63 -0.63 26.39
CA CYS A 409 3.27 0.52 27.21
C CYS A 409 1.78 0.80 27.12
N THR A 410 1.12 0.87 28.27
CA THR A 410 -0.30 1.24 28.38
C THR A 410 -0.43 2.48 29.26
N ARG A 411 -0.56 3.67 28.64
CA ARG A 411 -0.56 4.94 29.39
C ARG A 411 -1.91 5.29 30.03
N ARG A 412 -3.02 4.93 29.39
CA ARG A 412 -4.37 5.43 29.73
C ARG A 412 -5.37 4.36 30.12
N ARG A 413 -5.15 3.11 29.72
CA ARG A 413 -6.09 2.00 29.87
C ARG A 413 -5.31 0.76 30.33
N PRO A 414 -5.93 -0.15 31.10
CA PRO A 414 -5.24 -1.35 31.56
C PRO A 414 -4.88 -2.29 30.39
N ALA A 415 -3.80 -3.05 30.56
CA ALA A 415 -3.35 -4.05 29.59
C ALA A 415 -4.17 -5.35 29.73
N ASN A 416 -5.47 -5.29 29.48
CA ASN A 416 -6.37 -6.43 29.70
C ASN A 416 -6.25 -7.52 28.61
N ARG A 417 -5.75 -7.14 27.43
CA ARG A 417 -5.68 -7.99 26.25
C ARG A 417 -4.26 -8.46 25.95
N THR A 418 -4.13 -9.71 25.55
CA THR A 418 -2.97 -10.23 24.83
C THR A 418 -3.35 -10.45 23.36
N ALA A 419 -2.35 -10.58 22.49
CA ALA A 419 -2.58 -10.91 21.09
C ALA A 419 -1.79 -12.13 20.66
N GLN A 420 -2.46 -13.03 19.94
CA GLN A 420 -1.81 -14.03 19.13
C GLN A 420 -1.48 -13.42 17.77
N LEU A 421 -0.19 -13.25 17.50
CA LEU A 421 0.34 -12.67 16.27
C LEU A 421 0.96 -13.75 15.39
N THR A 422 0.33 -14.02 14.25
CA THR A 422 0.90 -14.88 13.21
C THR A 422 1.87 -14.08 12.37
N ALA A 423 3.17 -14.31 12.58
CA ALA A 423 4.25 -13.77 11.77
C ALA A 423 4.52 -14.70 10.59
N TRP A 424 4.27 -14.23 9.37
CA TRP A 424 4.60 -14.93 8.14
C TRP A 424 6.02 -14.61 7.66
N ASP A 425 6.60 -15.55 6.90
CA ASP A 425 7.93 -15.48 6.30
C ASP A 425 9.03 -15.15 7.33
N VAL A 426 8.91 -15.75 8.50
CA VAL A 426 9.75 -15.52 9.68
C VAL A 426 11.21 -15.82 9.42
N LEU A 427 11.54 -16.79 8.57
CA LEU A 427 12.92 -17.07 8.16
C LEU A 427 13.58 -15.93 7.36
N LYS A 428 12.84 -14.90 6.92
CA LYS A 428 13.42 -13.69 6.32
C LYS A 428 13.77 -12.62 7.36
N LEU A 429 13.35 -12.80 8.62
CA LEU A 429 13.53 -11.82 9.67
C LEU A 429 14.81 -12.11 10.46
N THR A 430 15.70 -11.14 10.56
CA THR A 430 16.90 -11.20 11.41
C THR A 430 16.96 -9.92 12.27
N PHE A 431 17.15 -10.09 13.58
CA PHE A 431 17.07 -8.97 14.55
C PHE A 431 18.37 -8.67 15.30
N SER A 432 19.43 -9.44 15.04
CA SER A 432 20.77 -9.24 15.58
C SER A 432 21.81 -9.67 14.55
N GLU A 433 22.96 -9.00 14.56
CA GLU A 433 24.11 -9.40 13.75
C GLU A 433 24.54 -10.81 14.13
N GLY A 434 24.52 -11.75 13.17
CA GLY A 434 24.80 -13.17 13.39
C GLY A 434 23.70 -13.98 14.09
N GLY A 435 22.50 -13.40 14.30
CA GLY A 435 21.36 -14.14 14.86
C GLY A 435 20.76 -15.14 13.88
N GLU A 436 20.24 -16.26 14.39
CA GLU A 436 19.50 -17.23 13.59
C GLU A 436 18.26 -16.59 12.96
N ALA A 437 18.00 -16.93 11.69
CA ALA A 437 16.86 -16.44 10.95
C ALA A 437 15.54 -16.81 11.66
N GLY A 438 14.68 -15.81 11.84
CA GLY A 438 13.41 -15.96 12.52
C GLY A 438 13.49 -16.09 14.03
N SER A 439 14.65 -15.90 14.65
CA SER A 439 14.81 -15.99 16.11
C SER A 439 14.12 -14.83 16.83
N PHE A 440 13.03 -15.15 17.53
CA PHE A 440 12.42 -14.28 18.54
C PHE A 440 12.86 -14.77 19.92
N GLN A 441 12.85 -13.89 20.92
CA GLN A 441 13.03 -14.29 22.33
C GLN A 441 11.93 -13.65 23.18
N VAL A 442 11.50 -14.40 24.20
CA VAL A 442 10.57 -13.89 25.22
C VAL A 442 11.20 -12.68 25.92
N GLY A 443 10.40 -11.64 26.13
CA GLY A 443 10.82 -10.35 26.71
C GLY A 443 11.36 -9.34 25.70
N GLN A 444 11.57 -9.71 24.43
CA GLN A 444 11.98 -8.74 23.42
C GLN A 444 10.84 -7.77 23.07
N ARG A 445 11.21 -6.49 22.96
CA ARG A 445 10.30 -5.41 22.56
C ARG A 445 10.48 -5.08 21.08
N PHE A 446 9.37 -4.99 20.36
CA PHE A 446 9.34 -4.67 18.94
C PHE A 446 8.33 -3.57 18.66
N GLN A 447 8.73 -2.63 17.80
CA GLN A 447 7.78 -1.85 17.04
C GLN A 447 7.44 -2.59 15.76
N VAL A 448 6.16 -2.90 15.58
CA VAL A 448 5.66 -3.68 14.44
C VAL A 448 4.69 -2.83 13.65
N THR A 449 4.86 -2.79 12.33
CA THR A 449 4.02 -1.97 11.44
C THR A 449 3.09 -2.81 10.58
N ASN A 450 1.98 -2.21 10.14
CA ASN A 450 1.06 -2.78 9.15
C ASN A 450 0.50 -4.16 9.52
N LEU A 451 0.10 -4.35 10.78
CA LEU A 451 -0.59 -5.57 11.22
C LEU A 451 -2.06 -5.54 10.79
N VAL A 452 -2.70 -6.70 10.67
CA VAL A 452 -4.13 -6.81 10.38
C VAL A 452 -4.84 -7.74 11.35
N PRO A 453 -6.09 -7.42 11.74
CA PRO A 453 -6.97 -8.37 12.40
C PRO A 453 -7.13 -9.66 11.59
N SER A 454 -6.88 -10.79 12.25
CA SER A 454 -7.17 -12.14 11.75
C SER A 454 -8.23 -12.80 12.63
N GLN A 455 -8.79 -13.94 12.20
CA GLN A 455 -9.77 -14.72 12.97
C GLN A 455 -10.87 -13.86 13.63
N ARG A 456 -11.52 -12.97 12.87
CA ARG A 456 -12.39 -11.90 13.40
C ARG A 456 -13.50 -12.40 14.34
N SER A 457 -14.03 -13.60 14.10
CA SER A 457 -15.07 -14.24 14.93
C SER A 457 -14.58 -14.73 16.30
N ALA A 458 -13.26 -14.89 16.49
CA ALA A 458 -12.67 -15.41 17.73
C ALA A 458 -12.20 -14.28 18.67
N TRP A 459 -12.31 -13.02 18.28
CA TRP A 459 -11.86 -11.89 19.09
C TRP A 459 -12.66 -11.79 20.39
N MET A 460 -11.95 -11.84 21.52
CA MET A 460 -12.57 -11.65 22.83
C MET A 460 -12.79 -10.17 23.14
N ASP A 461 -13.63 -9.89 24.13
CA ASP A 461 -13.96 -8.55 24.61
C ASP A 461 -12.78 -7.91 25.37
N LEU A 462 -13.04 -6.91 26.21
CA LEU A 462 -12.02 -6.09 26.89
C LEU A 462 -11.74 -6.56 28.33
N GLU A 463 -12.15 -7.77 28.66
CA GLU A 463 -11.99 -8.34 30.00
C GLU A 463 -10.55 -8.78 30.25
N PRO A 464 -10.05 -8.77 31.50
CA PRO A 464 -8.70 -9.25 31.81
C PRO A 464 -8.49 -10.70 31.34
N GLY A 465 -7.40 -10.93 30.59
CA GLY A 465 -7.09 -12.23 30.00
C GLY A 465 -7.70 -12.46 28.61
N SER A 466 -8.40 -11.47 28.06
CA SER A 466 -8.93 -11.54 26.69
C SER A 466 -7.82 -11.65 25.66
N MET A 467 -8.05 -12.43 24.61
CA MET A 467 -7.11 -12.63 23.51
C MET A 467 -7.68 -12.09 22.20
N VAL A 468 -6.82 -11.44 21.41
CA VAL A 468 -7.14 -11.00 20.05
C VAL A 468 -6.15 -11.60 19.05
N TYR A 469 -6.50 -11.59 17.76
CA TYR A 469 -5.72 -12.29 16.74
C TYR A 469 -5.27 -11.31 15.65
N LEU A 470 -3.96 -11.27 15.42
CA LEU A 470 -3.31 -10.41 14.45
C LEU A 470 -2.47 -11.25 13.48
N SER A 471 -2.28 -10.75 12.27
CA SER A 471 -1.38 -11.33 11.28
C SER A 471 -0.50 -10.26 10.67
N THR A 472 0.72 -10.63 10.31
CA THR A 472 1.57 -9.78 9.49
C THR A 472 1.08 -9.76 8.04
N ARG A 473 1.49 -8.72 7.32
CA ARG A 473 1.33 -8.53 5.88
C ARG A 473 2.71 -8.55 5.20
N ASN A 474 2.72 -8.55 3.88
CA ASN A 474 3.96 -8.49 3.10
C ASN A 474 4.73 -7.16 3.31
N ASP A 475 4.03 -6.08 3.68
CA ASP A 475 4.58 -4.76 4.00
C ASP A 475 4.80 -4.54 5.51
N THR A 476 4.65 -5.58 6.34
CA THR A 476 4.95 -5.49 7.77
C THR A 476 6.46 -5.35 7.99
N ARG A 477 6.85 -4.37 8.80
CA ARG A 477 8.23 -4.23 9.28
C ARG A 477 8.30 -4.43 10.77
N TRP A 478 9.40 -5.03 11.19
CA TRP A 478 9.73 -5.31 12.58
C TRP A 478 10.98 -4.51 12.93
N THR A 479 10.88 -3.66 13.96
CA THR A 479 12.01 -2.90 14.47
C THR A 479 12.22 -3.28 15.93
N LYS A 480 13.33 -3.95 16.24
CA LYS A 480 13.69 -4.30 17.62
C LYS A 480 14.01 -3.02 18.38
N LEU A 481 13.31 -2.80 19.49
CA LEU A 481 13.56 -1.67 20.38
C LEU A 481 14.42 -2.14 21.55
N LYS A 482 15.32 -1.26 22.03
CA LYS A 482 16.02 -1.53 23.29
C LYS A 482 15.00 -1.61 24.41
N ALA A 483 15.10 -2.64 25.25
CA ALA A 483 14.33 -2.70 26.49
C ALA A 483 14.68 -1.44 27.30
N THR A 484 13.71 -0.54 27.46
CA THR A 484 13.88 0.58 28.38
C THR A 484 13.87 -0.05 29.77
N GLN A 485 14.94 0.13 30.55
CA GLN A 485 14.90 -0.16 31.99
C GLN A 485 13.70 0.62 32.54
N GLN A 486 12.60 -0.07 32.83
CA GLN A 486 11.49 0.53 33.54
C GLN A 486 12.04 0.89 34.93
N SER A 487 12.19 2.18 35.20
CA SER A 487 12.22 2.64 36.60
C SER A 487 10.88 2.22 37.20
N MET A 488 10.98 1.47 38.29
CA MET A 488 9.86 1.08 39.15
C MET A 488 9.06 2.30 39.60
#